data_AF-E1YBE4-F1
#
_entry.id   AF-E1YBE4-F1
#
_cell.length_a   1.000
_cell.length_b   1.000
_cell.length_c   1.000
_cell.angle_alpha   90.00
_cell.angle_beta   90.00
_cell.angle_gamma   90.00
#
_symmetry.space_group_name_H-M   'P 1'
#
loop_
_entity.id
_entity.type
_entity.pdbx_description
1 polymer ?
#
loop_
_entity_poly.entity_id
_entity_poly.type
_entity_poly.pdbx_seq_one_letter_code
_entity_poly.pdbx_strand_id
1 'polypeptide(L)' 'MRTTNPIESTFSTVRLRTDKVRGCFSATTAITMAFKLCECAEKRWLRLHCPERLAEVIKGVKFVNGIEKKWIAA' A
#
# COMPACT_ATOMS: atom_id res chain seq x y z
N MET A 1 7.86 13.24 1.47
CA MET A 1 7.02 12.16 0.91
C MET A 1 5.85 11.87 1.86
N ARG A 2 4.60 12.21 1.51
CA ARG A 2 3.44 11.95 2.41
C ARG A 2 3.02 10.49 2.26
N THR A 3 3.52 9.61 3.12
CA THR A 3 3.25 8.16 3.07
C THR A 3 2.39 7.76 4.26
N THR A 4 1.08 8.06 4.23
CA THR A 4 0.23 7.59 5.33
C THR A 4 0.04 6.08 5.26
N ASN A 5 -0.21 5.53 4.05
CA ASN A 5 -0.25 4.08 3.83
C ASN A 5 -0.36 3.63 2.34
N PRO A 6 0.71 3.69 1.54
CA PRO A 6 0.62 3.42 0.10
C PRO A 6 0.29 1.95 -0.25
N ILE A 7 0.54 1.00 0.66
CA ILE A 7 0.34 -0.45 0.44
C ILE A 7 -0.93 -0.93 1.17
N GLU A 8 -1.17 -0.59 2.43
CA GLU A 8 -2.37 -1.09 3.12
C GLU A 8 -3.65 -0.41 2.58
N SER A 9 -3.60 0.88 2.23
CA SER A 9 -4.80 1.61 1.79
C SER A 9 -5.26 1.18 0.40
N THR A 10 -4.31 0.90 -0.50
CA THR A 10 -4.58 0.52 -1.90
C THR A 10 -5.08 -0.91 -2.02
N PHE A 11 -4.58 -1.81 -1.17
CA PHE A 11 -4.97 -3.21 -1.13
C PHE A 11 -6.04 -3.53 -0.07
N SER A 12 -6.59 -2.52 0.60
CA SER A 12 -7.63 -2.67 1.64
C SER A 12 -8.83 -3.49 1.19
N THR A 13 -9.32 -3.25 -0.03
CA THR A 13 -10.47 -3.98 -0.61
C THR A 13 -10.10 -5.43 -0.90
N VAL A 14 -8.89 -5.69 -1.37
CA VAL A 14 -8.40 -7.05 -1.63
C VAL A 14 -8.35 -7.83 -0.31
N ARG A 15 -7.76 -7.26 0.73
CA ARG A 15 -7.66 -7.89 2.06
C ARG A 15 -9.02 -8.17 2.68
N LEU A 16 -9.91 -7.17 2.67
CA LEU A 16 -11.28 -7.32 3.18
C LEU A 16 -12.00 -8.48 2.50
N ARG A 17 -11.88 -8.59 1.17
CA ARG A 17 -12.57 -9.64 0.42
C ARG A 17 -11.95 -11.01 0.65
N THR A 18 -10.62 -11.10 0.71
CA THR A 18 -9.89 -12.34 1.03
C THR A 18 -10.31 -12.89 2.39
N ASP A 19 -10.42 -12.03 3.41
CA ASP A 19 -10.85 -12.47 4.75
C ASP A 19 -12.29 -12.99 4.75
N LYS A 20 -13.19 -12.30 4.03
CA LYS A 20 -14.61 -12.67 3.96
C LYS A 20 -14.90 -13.96 3.18
N VAL A 21 -14.03 -14.37 2.28
CA VAL A 21 -14.21 -15.56 1.41
C VAL A 21 -13.24 -16.70 1.76
N ARG A 22 -12.57 -16.60 2.89
CA ARG A 22 -11.61 -17.58 3.36
C ARG A 22 -12.27 -18.96 3.49
N GLY A 23 -11.76 -19.94 2.74
CA GLY A 23 -12.27 -21.32 2.74
C GLY A 23 -13.49 -21.56 1.84
N CYS A 24 -14.03 -20.54 1.16
CA CYS A 24 -15.19 -20.68 0.28
C CYS A 24 -14.84 -20.96 -1.19
N PHE A 25 -13.61 -20.69 -1.60
CA PHE A 25 -13.17 -20.79 -2.99
C PHE A 25 -12.10 -21.86 -3.20
N SER A 26 -12.10 -22.43 -4.42
CA SER A 26 -10.95 -23.19 -4.91
C SER A 26 -9.76 -22.26 -5.13
N ALA A 27 -8.55 -22.84 -5.19
CA ALA A 27 -7.33 -22.07 -5.40
C ALA A 27 -7.37 -21.21 -6.69
N THR A 28 -7.92 -21.77 -7.76
CA THR A 28 -8.06 -21.06 -9.05
C THR A 28 -9.00 -19.87 -8.93
N THR A 29 -10.17 -20.04 -8.33
CA THR A 29 -11.14 -18.96 -8.14
C THR A 29 -10.61 -17.86 -7.23
N ALA A 30 -9.86 -18.23 -6.17
CA ALA A 30 -9.23 -17.26 -5.28
C ALA A 30 -8.21 -16.36 -6.02
N ILE A 31 -7.39 -16.95 -6.90
CA ILE A 31 -6.42 -16.21 -7.72
C ILE A 31 -7.14 -15.30 -8.72
N THR A 32 -8.16 -15.81 -9.42
CA THR A 32 -8.94 -15.00 -10.37
C THR A 32 -9.62 -13.83 -9.67
N MET A 33 -10.21 -14.05 -8.49
CA MET A 33 -10.79 -12.99 -7.68
C MET A 33 -9.74 -11.95 -7.28
N ALA A 34 -8.60 -12.37 -6.74
CA ALA A 34 -7.53 -11.46 -6.33
C ALA A 34 -7.05 -10.62 -7.52
N PHE A 35 -6.87 -11.23 -8.70
CA PHE A 35 -6.50 -10.54 -9.92
C PHE A 35 -7.52 -9.45 -10.30
N LYS A 36 -8.83 -9.79 -10.33
CA LYS A 36 -9.89 -8.82 -10.64
C LYS A 36 -9.97 -7.68 -9.62
N LEU A 37 -9.78 -7.97 -8.34
CA LEU A 37 -9.76 -6.93 -7.31
C LEU A 37 -8.54 -6.01 -7.45
N CYS A 38 -7.38 -6.56 -7.84
CA CYS A 38 -6.19 -5.76 -8.16
C CYS A 38 -6.41 -4.86 -9.38
N GLU A 39 -7.00 -5.37 -10.48
CA GLU A 39 -7.34 -4.54 -11.66
C GLU A 39 -8.29 -3.37 -11.29
N CYS A 40 -9.24 -3.60 -10.38
CA CYS A 40 -10.12 -2.54 -9.88
C CYS A 40 -9.38 -1.53 -9.00
N ALA A 41 -8.44 -1.99 -8.18
CA ALA A 41 -7.66 -1.13 -7.29
C ALA A 41 -6.64 -0.28 -8.05
N GLU A 42 -6.02 -0.83 -9.09
CA GLU A 42 -5.01 -0.19 -9.93
C GLU A 42 -5.48 1.16 -10.47
N LYS A 43 -6.75 1.24 -10.88
CA LYS A 43 -7.37 2.48 -11.40
C LYS A 43 -7.33 3.66 -10.42
N ARG A 44 -7.14 3.39 -9.12
CA ARG A 44 -7.09 4.40 -8.05
C ARG A 44 -5.68 4.60 -7.48
N TRP A 45 -4.67 3.88 -7.99
CA TRP A 45 -3.31 4.01 -7.48
C TRP A 45 -2.73 5.36 -7.85
N LEU A 46 -2.28 6.08 -6.83
CA LEU A 46 -1.58 7.35 -7.00
C LEU A 46 -0.09 7.07 -7.18
N ARG A 47 0.53 7.82 -8.10
CA ARG A 47 1.99 7.86 -8.18
C ARG A 47 2.56 8.39 -6.87
N LEU A 48 3.71 7.86 -6.48
CA LEU A 48 4.43 8.36 -5.33
C LEU A 48 4.87 9.81 -5.58
N HIS A 49 4.49 10.70 -4.66
CA HIS A 49 4.97 12.08 -4.69
C HIS A 49 6.44 12.11 -4.26
N CYS A 50 7.30 12.76 -5.07
CA CYS A 50 8.74 12.92 -4.80
C CYS A 50 9.48 11.57 -4.74
N PRO A 51 9.54 10.83 -5.86
CA PRO A 51 10.19 9.53 -5.92
C PRO A 51 11.69 9.60 -5.67
N GLU A 52 12.35 10.75 -5.83
CA GLU A 52 13.78 10.91 -5.53
C GLU A 52 14.11 10.63 -4.05
N ARG A 53 13.15 10.84 -3.13
CA ARG A 53 13.33 10.57 -1.69
C ARG A 53 13.02 9.13 -1.30
N LEU A 54 12.69 8.26 -2.25
CA LEU A 54 12.41 6.84 -1.98
C LEU A 54 13.63 6.14 -1.37
N ALA A 55 14.84 6.50 -1.80
CA ALA A 55 16.09 5.97 -1.26
C ALA A 55 16.25 6.29 0.24
N GLU A 56 15.77 7.46 0.70
CA GLU A 56 15.80 7.86 2.10
C GLU A 56 14.82 7.01 2.94
N VAL A 57 13.64 6.71 2.38
CA VAL A 57 12.68 5.80 3.03
C VAL A 57 13.23 4.38 3.16
N ILE A 58 13.88 3.86 2.12
CA ILE A 58 14.52 2.53 2.16
C ILE A 58 15.63 2.47 3.21
N LYS A 59 16.37 3.57 3.40
CA LYS A 59 17.39 3.72 4.45
C LYS A 59 16.80 3.89 5.87
N GLY A 60 15.47 3.94 6.01
CA GLY A 60 14.78 4.03 7.29
C GLY A 60 14.56 5.46 7.81
N VAL A 61 14.74 6.48 6.98
CA VAL A 61 14.44 7.87 7.36
C VAL A 61 12.93 8.03 7.55
N LYS A 62 12.53 8.50 8.73
CA LYS A 62 11.11 8.66 9.09
C LYS A 62 10.57 9.98 8.56
N PHE A 63 9.54 9.91 7.73
CA PHE A 63 8.78 11.09 7.30
C PHE A 63 7.45 11.17 8.07
N VAL A 64 7.18 12.30 8.72
CA VAL A 64 5.88 12.59 9.36
C VAL A 64 5.17 13.62 8.49
N ASN A 65 4.00 13.27 7.95
CA ASN A 65 3.21 14.13 7.06
C ASN A 65 3.98 14.68 5.83
N GLY A 66 5.06 14.02 5.42
CA GLY A 66 5.90 14.44 4.31
C GLY A 66 7.15 15.21 4.68
N ILE A 67 7.33 15.56 5.96
CA ILE A 67 8.49 16.25 6.50
C ILE A 67 9.43 15.22 7.11
N GLU A 68 10.71 15.30 6.79
CA GLU A 68 11.75 14.48 7.43
C GLU A 68 11.76 14.78 8.92
N LYS A 69 11.59 13.75 9.76
CA LYS A 69 11.73 13.90 11.20
C LYS A 69 13.23 13.98 11.52
N LYS A 70 13.82 15.16 11.34
CA LYS A 70 15.12 15.47 11.95
C LYS A 70 14.93 15.39 13.45
N TRP A 71 15.73 14.54 14.10
CA TRP A 71 15.81 14.51 15.55
C TRP A 71 16.49 15.81 15.97
N ILE A 72 15.70 16.86 16.20
CA ILE A 72 16.20 18.04 16.90
C ILE A 72 16.37 17.57 18.35
N ALA A 73 17.61 17.24 18.72
CA ALA A 73 18.00 17.19 20.11
C ALA A 73 17.86 18.63 20.63
N ALA A 74 16.78 18.86 21.36
CA ALA A 74 16.60 20.02 22.24
C ALA A 74 16.78 19.52 23.68
#